data_AF-A0A127JV65-F1
#
_entry.id   AF-A0A127JV65-F1
#
_cell.length_a   1.000
_cell.length_b   1.000
_cell.length_c   1.000
_cell.angle_alpha   90.00
_cell.angle_beta   90.00
_cell.angle_gamma   90.00
#
_symmetry.space_group_name_H-M   'P 1'
#
loop_
_entity.id
_entity.type
_entity.pdbx_description
1 polymer ?
#
loop_
_entity_poly.entity_id
_entity_poly.type
_entity_poly.pdbx_seq_one_letter_code
_entity_poly.pdbx_strand_id
1 'polypeptide(L)'
;MSSGSGAPRALVLGPEDTRSVRLRAWLTRNPTGWSSYWATPPGHGIRVSAGELRLHFVETSVIACHSRKGCVYKQIKSEEYAFLRDEP
;
A
#
# COMPACT_ATOMS: atom_id res chain seq x y z
N MET A 1 -2.86 23.41 12.16
CA MET A 1 -3.43 22.08 11.84
C MET A 1 -3.68 22.08 10.34
N SER A 2 -2.75 21.55 9.54
CA SER A 2 -2.85 21.59 8.08
C SER A 2 -3.77 20.48 7.60
N SER A 3 -4.93 20.86 7.09
CA SER A 3 -5.84 19.99 6.33
C SER A 3 -5.13 19.54 5.04
N GLY A 4 -4.35 18.47 5.13
CA GLY A 4 -3.76 17.80 3.99
C GLY A 4 -4.81 16.98 3.25
N SER A 5 -5.76 17.65 2.59
CA SER A 5 -6.63 17.01 1.59
C SER A 5 -5.84 16.80 0.29
N GLY A 6 -4.72 16.10 0.38
CA GLY A 6 -3.92 15.71 -0.77
C GLY A 6 -4.49 14.41 -1.33
N ALA A 7 -4.87 14.43 -2.61
CA ALA A 7 -5.23 13.23 -3.33
C ALA A 7 -4.13 12.16 -3.15
N PRO A 8 -4.48 10.86 -3.08
CA PRO A 8 -3.47 9.83 -2.83
C PRO A 8 -2.46 9.81 -3.98
N ARG A 9 -1.17 9.74 -3.65
CA ARG A 9 -0.09 9.59 -4.64
C ARG A 9 -0.23 8.21 -5.28
N ALA A 10 -0.42 8.16 -6.59
CA ALA A 10 -0.47 6.91 -7.34
C ALA A 10 0.94 6.51 -7.82
N LEU A 11 1.32 5.25 -7.56
CA LEU A 11 2.56 4.64 -8.03
C LEU A 11 2.23 3.37 -8.82
N VAL A 12 2.73 3.30 -10.05
CA VAL A 12 2.66 2.09 -10.87
C VAL A 12 4.07 1.51 -10.94
N LEU A 13 4.28 0.35 -10.33
CA LEU A 13 5.58 -0.28 -10.24
C LEU A 13 5.67 -1.42 -11.24
N GLY A 14 6.57 -1.28 -12.21
CA GLY A 14 6.92 -2.34 -13.16
C GLY A 14 7.69 -3.48 -12.48
N PRO A 15 7.81 -4.66 -13.12
CA PRO A 15 8.57 -5.77 -12.56
C PRO A 15 10.06 -5.44 -12.34
N GLU A 16 10.65 -4.57 -13.18
CA GLU A 16 12.05 -4.14 -13.09
C GLU A 16 12.29 -2.99 -12.09
N ASP A 17 11.23 -2.40 -11.52
CA ASP A 17 11.38 -1.32 -10.54
C ASP A 17 11.91 -1.90 -9.22
N THR A 18 13.03 -1.35 -8.71
CA THR A 18 13.62 -1.79 -7.42
C THR A 18 12.60 -1.71 -6.27
N ARG A 19 11.67 -0.75 -6.32
CA ARG A 19 10.58 -0.63 -5.34
C ARG A 19 9.57 -1.78 -5.47
N SER A 20 9.35 -2.30 -6.67
CA SER A 20 8.52 -3.51 -6.90
C SER A 20 9.15 -4.73 -6.25
N VAL A 21 10.48 -4.90 -6.41
CA VAL A 21 11.23 -5.98 -5.76
C VAL A 21 11.16 -5.88 -4.24
N ARG A 22 11.40 -4.68 -3.69
CA ARG A 22 11.28 -4.43 -2.25
C ARG A 22 9.86 -4.65 -1.74
N LEU A 23 8.83 -4.26 -2.51
CA LEU A 23 7.43 -4.48 -2.16
C LEU A 23 7.08 -5.96 -2.07
N ARG A 24 7.51 -6.76 -3.05
CA ARG A 24 7.32 -8.22 -3.03
C ARG A 24 8.02 -8.86 -1.83
N ALA A 25 9.26 -8.47 -1.56
CA ALA A 25 10.01 -8.94 -0.40
C ALA A 25 9.36 -8.54 0.94
N TRP A 26 8.78 -7.34 1.03
CA TRP A 26 8.02 -6.90 2.19
C TRP A 26 6.76 -7.74 2.39
N LEU A 27 6.00 -8.02 1.33
CA LEU A 27 4.81 -8.88 1.37
C LEU A 27 5.12 -10.30 1.84
N THR A 28 6.19 -10.92 1.32
CA THR A 28 6.63 -12.26 1.74
C THR A 28 6.97 -12.31 3.22
N ARG A 29 7.51 -11.22 3.79
CA ARG A 29 7.81 -11.11 5.23
C ARG A 29 6.60 -10.75 6.09
N ASN A 30 5.48 -10.38 5.48
CA ASN A 30 4.25 -9.96 6.16
C ASN A 30 3.03 -10.84 5.79
N PRO A 31 3.09 -12.17 5.94
CA PRO A 31 2.00 -13.06 5.51
C PRO A 31 0.79 -13.03 6.46
N THR A 32 0.96 -12.61 7.72
CA THR A 32 -0.06 -12.67 8.77
C THR A 32 -0.52 -11.29 9.23
N GLY A 33 -1.57 -11.24 10.06
CA GLY A 33 -2.08 -9.99 10.63
C GLY A 33 -2.99 -9.19 9.70
N TRP A 34 -3.43 -9.81 8.60
CA TRP A 34 -4.44 -9.25 7.71
C TRP A 34 -5.84 -9.52 8.27
N SER A 35 -6.72 -8.52 8.16
CA SER A 35 -8.11 -8.60 8.58
C SER A 35 -9.01 -8.03 7.49
N SER A 36 -10.26 -8.50 7.42
CA SER A 36 -11.21 -7.98 6.43
C SER A 36 -11.41 -6.48 6.59
N TYR A 37 -11.45 -5.76 5.47
CA TYR A 37 -11.66 -4.33 5.41
C TYR A 37 -12.97 -4.02 4.67
N TRP A 38 -13.93 -3.47 5.41
CA TRP A 38 -15.30 -3.23 4.94
C TRP A 38 -15.63 -1.75 4.73
N ALA A 39 -14.66 -0.86 4.96
CA ALA A 39 -14.84 0.58 4.83
C ALA A 39 -14.37 1.09 3.46
N THR A 40 -14.75 2.32 3.14
CA THR A 40 -14.18 3.03 1.98
C THR A 40 -12.72 3.37 2.26
N PRO A 41 -11.77 3.01 1.38
CA PRO A 41 -10.36 3.35 1.57
C PRO A 41 -10.15 4.86 1.75
N PRO A 42 -9.23 5.30 2.60
CA PRO A 42 -9.00 6.72 2.88
C PRO A 42 -8.68 7.55 1.64
N GLY A 43 -9.03 8.83 1.66
CA GLY A 43 -8.79 9.76 0.55
C GLY A 43 -7.34 10.28 0.41
N HIS A 44 -6.38 9.74 1.17
CA HIS A 44 -4.99 10.20 1.23
C HIS A 44 -4.02 9.00 1.30
N GLY A 45 -2.71 9.24 1.25
CA GLY A 45 -1.68 8.19 1.33
C GLY A 45 -1.09 7.82 -0.04
N ILE A 46 -0.61 6.58 -0.16
CA ILE A 46 0.06 6.08 -1.38
C ILE A 46 -0.70 4.87 -1.93
N ARG A 47 -1.17 4.96 -3.17
CA ARG A 47 -1.77 3.84 -3.90
C ARG A 47 -0.72 3.21 -4.80
N VAL A 48 -0.47 1.91 -4.62
CA VAL A 48 0.51 1.16 -5.40
C VAL A 48 -0.20 0.11 -6.25
N SER A 49 0.07 0.15 -7.55
CA SER A 49 -0.30 -0.90 -8.50
C SER A 49 0.97 -1.63 -8.96
N ALA A 50 1.04 -2.93 -8.70
CA ALA A 50 2.15 -3.78 -9.12
C ALA A 50 1.61 -5.09 -9.72
N GLY A 51 1.30 -5.08 -11.02
CA GLY A 51 0.56 -6.17 -11.67
C GLY A 51 -0.90 -6.24 -11.18
N GLU A 52 -1.34 -7.41 -10.74
CA GLU A 52 -2.70 -7.60 -10.18
C GLU A 52 -2.87 -7.07 -8.76
N LEU A 53 -1.75 -6.79 -8.09
CA LEU A 53 -1.73 -6.32 -6.71
C LEU A 53 -2.05 -4.82 -6.66
N ARG A 54 -3.07 -4.48 -5.87
CA ARG A 54 -3.44 -3.10 -5.54
C ARG A 54 -3.36 -2.90 -4.03
N LEU A 55 -2.43 -2.06 -3.61
CA LEU A 55 -2.21 -1.70 -2.22
C LEU A 55 -2.46 -0.22 -1.99
N HIS A 56 -2.93 0.13 -0.80
CA HIS A 56 -3.10 1.50 -0.36
C HIS A 56 -2.48 1.65 1.03
N PHE A 57 -1.33 2.33 1.09
CA PHE A 57 -0.61 2.63 2.32
C PHE A 57 -1.08 3.96 2.89
N VAL A 58 -1.51 3.95 4.16
CA VAL A 58 -2.08 5.10 4.86
C VAL A 58 -1.56 5.11 6.29
N GLU A 59 -0.67 6.05 6.60
CA GLU A 59 -0.05 6.25 7.92
C GLU A 59 0.50 4.94 8.51
N THR A 60 -0.27 4.27 9.37
CA THR A 60 0.06 3.02 10.07
C THR A 60 -0.73 1.81 9.56
N SER A 61 -1.29 1.88 8.36
CA SER A 61 -2.10 0.82 7.79
C SER A 61 -1.82 0.63 6.32
N VAL A 62 -2.06 -0.60 5.85
CA VAL A 62 -2.07 -0.93 4.44
C VAL A 62 -3.33 -1.71 4.13
N ILE A 63 -3.99 -1.33 3.05
CA ILE A 63 -5.19 -1.99 2.53
C ILE A 63 -4.81 -2.67 1.22
N ALA A 64 -5.06 -3.96 1.10
CA ALA A 64 -4.91 -4.71 -0.12
C ALA A 64 -6.30 -5.05 -0.66
N CYS A 65 -6.61 -4.62 -1.88
CA CYS A 65 -7.90 -4.89 -2.50
C CYS A 65 -7.72 -5.90 -3.65
N HIS A 66 -8.36 -7.06 -3.51
CA HIS A 66 -8.42 -8.03 -4.59
C HIS A 66 -9.72 -7.81 -5.37
N SER A 67 -9.63 -7.76 -6.70
CA SER A 67 -10.74 -7.40 -7.61
C SER A 67 -12.04 -8.21 -7.45
N ARG A 68 -11.97 -9.39 -6.81
CA ARG A 68 -13.10 -10.32 -6.65
C ARG A 68 -13.33 -10.83 -5.23
N LYS A 69 -12.48 -10.47 -4.25
CA LYS A 69 -12.49 -11.08 -2.89
C LYS A 69 -12.63 -10.06 -1.76
N GLY A 70 -12.95 -8.81 -2.10
CA GLY A 70 -12.96 -7.70 -1.15
C GLY A 70 -11.56 -7.22 -0.80
N CYS A 71 -11.49 -6.36 0.20
CA CYS A 71 -10.24 -5.79 0.69
C CYS A 71 -9.88 -6.37 2.05
N VAL A 72 -8.59 -6.47 2.30
CA VAL A 72 -8.02 -6.77 3.62
C VAL A 72 -7.13 -5.61 4.04
N TYR A 73 -6.96 -5.41 5.34
CA TYR A 73 -6.04 -4.42 5.88
C TYR A 73 -5.11 -5.06 6.92
N LYS A 74 -3.96 -4.42 7.12
CA LYS A 74 -2.98 -4.78 8.14
C LYS A 74 -2.45 -3.51 8.78
N GLN A 75 -2.25 -3.54 10.10
CA GLN A 75 -1.51 -2.50 10.82
C GLN A 75 -0.01 -2.68 10.58
N ILE A 76 0.65 -1.59 10.23
CA ILE A 76 2.07 -1.52 9.88
C ILE A 76 2.66 -0.23 10.44
N LYS A 77 3.98 -0.09 10.42
CA LYS A 77 4.63 1.19 10.72
C LYS A 77 4.95 1.97 9.46
N SER A 78 5.09 3.29 9.60
CA SER A 78 5.33 4.18 8.46
C SER A 78 6.67 3.90 7.75
N GLU A 79 7.64 3.40 8.51
CA GLU A 79 8.99 3.08 8.06
C GLU A 79 9.01 1.81 7.21
N GLU A 80 8.04 0.91 7.39
CA GLU A 80 7.97 -0.34 6.65
C GLU A 80 7.75 -0.14 5.16
N TYR A 81 7.14 0.98 4.77
CA TYR A 81 6.87 1.33 3.37
C TYR A 81 7.57 2.62 2.93
N ALA A 82 8.54 3.11 3.71
CA ALA A 82 9.31 4.31 3.37
C ALA A 82 10.00 4.19 2.00
N PHE A 83 10.41 2.98 1.61
CA PHE A 83 11.02 2.68 0.31
C PHE A 83 10.13 3.00 -0.90
N LEU A 84 8.82 3.23 -0.71
CA LEU A 84 7.91 3.68 -1.78
C LEU A 84 8.00 5.20 -2.03
N ARG A 85 8.57 5.95 -1.09
CA ARG A 85 8.67 7.41 -1.16
C ARG A 85 9.95 7.85 -1.85
N ASP A 86 10.98 7.02 -1.81
CA ASP A 86 12.26 7.23 -2.48
C ASP A 86 12.02 7.43 -4.00
N GLU A 87 12.57 8.53 -4.53
CA GLU A 87 12.72 8.71 -5.97
C GLU A 87 13.84 7.78 -6.47
N PRO A 88 13.71 7.20 -7.68
CA PRO A 88 14.72 6.31 -8.24
C PRO A 88 16.09 7.00 -8.43
#